data_AF-A0A6L8C7N8-F1
#
_entry.id   AF-A0A6L8C7N8-F1
#
_cell.length_a   1.000
_cell.length_b   1.000
_cell.length_c   1.000
_cell.angle_alpha   90.00
_cell.angle_beta   90.00
_cell.angle_gamma   90.00
#
_symmetry.space_group_name_H-M   'P 1'
#
loop_
_entity.id
_entity.type
_entity.pdbx_description
1 polymer ?
#
loop_
_entity_poly.entity_id
_entity_poly.type
_entity_poly.pdbx_seq_one_letter_code
_entity_poly.pdbx_strand_id
1 'polypeptide(L)'
;MNNFQDYTKAFSNMTSHLPLSPATMNDAYQKTAANMEKAVSIALNAASEVVDINDRWAKDTLARAKDVAEEKPSPENMVKTMQDYASSSWEASAQYLASYTEVARKAQMDAVELAIGASK
;
A
#
# COMPACT_ATOMS: atom_id res chain seq x y z
N MET A 1 -5.10 -13.56 -49.33
CA MET A 1 -3.69 -13.11 -49.28
C MET A 1 -3.69 -11.68 -48.80
N ASN A 2 -2.97 -11.42 -47.71
CA ASN A 2 -2.68 -10.06 -47.24
C ASN A 2 -2.09 -9.26 -48.41
N ASN A 3 -2.87 -8.33 -48.97
CA ASN A 3 -2.35 -7.47 -50.01
C ASN A 3 -1.59 -6.31 -49.34
N PHE A 4 -0.57 -5.78 -50.01
CA PHE A 4 0.19 -4.63 -49.54
C PHE A 4 -0.71 -3.41 -49.24
N GLN A 5 -1.87 -3.31 -49.90
CA GLN A 5 -2.83 -2.22 -49.70
C GLN A 5 -3.54 -2.31 -48.33
N ASP A 6 -3.76 -3.51 -47.79
CA ASP A 6 -4.38 -3.72 -46.48
C ASP A 6 -3.40 -3.36 -45.37
N TYR A 7 -2.11 -3.71 -45.52
CA TYR A 7 -1.05 -3.20 -44.64
C TYR A 7 -0.89 -1.68 -44.73
N THR A 8 -0.96 -1.11 -45.94
CA THR A 8 -0.87 0.34 -46.14
C THR A 8 -2.09 1.07 -45.58
N LYS A 9 -3.30 0.49 -45.68
CA LYS A 9 -4.53 1.03 -45.07
C LYS A 9 -4.49 0.91 -43.55
N ALA A 10 -4.03 -0.22 -43.01
CA ALA A 10 -3.86 -0.41 -41.57
C ALA A 10 -2.82 0.59 -41.02
N PHE A 11 -1.70 0.76 -41.71
CA PHE A 11 -0.68 1.74 -41.37
C PHE A 11 -1.18 3.18 -41.48
N SER A 12 -1.86 3.53 -42.58
CA SER A 12 -2.47 4.84 -42.80
C SER A 12 -3.50 5.17 -41.72
N ASN A 13 -4.40 4.23 -41.41
CA ASN A 13 -5.39 4.37 -40.33
C ASN A 13 -4.69 4.54 -38.98
N MET A 14 -3.63 3.79 -38.71
CA MET A 14 -2.85 3.93 -37.48
C MET A 14 -2.16 5.31 -37.40
N THR A 15 -1.55 5.79 -38.48
CA THR A 15 -0.93 7.13 -38.52
C THR A 15 -1.94 8.27 -38.50
N SER A 16 -3.15 8.08 -39.03
CA SER A 16 -4.23 9.08 -38.94
C SER A 16 -4.90 9.11 -37.56
N HIS A 17 -4.75 8.04 -36.77
CA HIS A 17 -5.23 7.95 -35.39
C HIS A 17 -4.15 8.20 -34.34
N LEU A 18 -2.88 8.30 -34.73
CA LEU A 18 -1.81 8.78 -33.88
C LEU A 18 -1.87 10.32 -33.85
N PRO A 19 -2.13 10.94 -32.70
CA PRO A 19 -2.11 12.40 -32.62
C PRO A 19 -0.65 12.87 -32.67
N LEU A 20 -0.15 13.11 -33.88
CA LEU A 20 1.23 13.55 -34.15
C LEU A 20 1.46 15.04 -33.85
N SER A 21 0.57 15.69 -33.08
CA SER A 21 0.80 17.06 -32.65
C SER A 21 1.77 17.07 -31.45
N PRO A 22 2.78 17.95 -31.42
CA PRO A 22 3.67 18.09 -30.26
C PRO A 22 2.90 18.32 -28.95
N ALA A 23 1.75 19.00 -29.01
CA ALA A 23 0.88 19.24 -27.86
C ALA A 23 0.27 17.94 -27.31
N THR A 24 -0.19 17.03 -28.17
CA THR A 24 -0.77 15.75 -27.73
C THR A 24 0.31 14.77 -27.24
N MET A 25 1.51 14.81 -27.81
CA MET A 25 2.66 14.07 -27.26
C MET A 25 3.06 14.59 -25.88
N ASN A 26 3.08 15.92 -25.68
CA ASN A 26 3.38 16.50 -24.38
C ASN A 26 2.31 16.16 -23.32
N ASP A 27 1.04 16.23 -23.69
CA ASP A 27 -0.08 15.87 -22.79
C ASP A 27 -0.04 14.37 -22.42
N ALA A 28 0.21 13.49 -23.40
CA ALA A 28 0.39 12.06 -23.15
C ALA A 28 1.59 11.79 -22.22
N TYR A 29 2.72 12.48 -22.44
CA TYR A 29 3.89 12.38 -21.57
C TYR A 29 3.59 12.82 -20.13
N GLN A 30 2.94 13.97 -19.96
CA GLN A 30 2.56 14.48 -18.64
C GLN A 30 1.60 13.52 -17.92
N LYS A 31 0.62 12.96 -18.62
CA LYS A 31 -0.29 11.95 -18.08
C LYS A 31 0.44 10.69 -17.63
N THR A 32 1.38 10.18 -18.44
CA THR A 32 2.21 9.03 -18.07
C THR A 32 3.07 9.33 -16.84
N ALA A 33 3.72 10.50 -16.79
CA ALA A 33 4.53 10.91 -15.65
C ALA A 33 3.69 11.01 -14.37
N ALA A 34 2.53 11.67 -14.42
CA ALA A 34 1.62 11.79 -13.28
C ALA A 34 1.11 10.43 -12.79
N ASN A 35 0.84 9.48 -13.68
CA ASN A 35 0.44 8.12 -13.30
C ASN A 35 1.58 7.34 -12.65
N MET A 36 2.82 7.51 -13.12
CA MET A 36 4.00 6.93 -12.47
C MET A 36 4.22 7.51 -11.07
N GLU A 37 4.11 8.84 -10.92
CA GLU A 37 4.20 9.51 -9.61
C GLU A 37 3.15 8.96 -8.64
N LYS A 38 1.91 8.77 -9.08
CA LYS A 38 0.84 8.18 -8.25
C LYS A 38 1.15 6.73 -7.86
N ALA A 39 1.60 5.90 -8.80
CA ALA A 39 1.96 4.51 -8.51
C ALA A 39 3.09 4.43 -7.46
N VAL A 40 4.11 5.27 -7.60
CA VAL A 40 5.22 5.37 -6.64
C VAL A 40 4.70 5.87 -5.28
N SER A 41 3.82 6.87 -5.27
CA SER A 41 3.22 7.40 -4.04
C SER A 41 2.44 6.32 -3.27
N ILE A 42 1.63 5.51 -3.95
CA ILE A 42 0.91 4.38 -3.32
C ILE A 42 1.89 3.44 -2.61
N ALA A 43 2.97 3.06 -3.30
CA ALA A 43 3.99 2.17 -2.73
C ALA A 43 4.72 2.81 -1.54
N LEU A 44 5.10 4.08 -1.64
CA LEU A 44 5.80 4.81 -0.58
C LEU A 44 4.91 5.01 0.66
N ASN A 45 3.63 5.34 0.47
CA ASN A 45 2.68 5.51 1.56
C ASN A 45 2.46 4.18 2.29
N ALA A 46 2.25 3.08 1.57
CA ALA A 46 2.13 1.75 2.17
C ALA A 46 3.39 1.35 2.96
N ALA A 47 4.57 1.63 2.42
CA ALA A 47 5.83 1.39 3.11
C ALA A 47 5.97 2.24 4.39
N SER A 48 5.61 3.53 4.33
CA SER A 48 5.62 4.43 5.48
C SER A 48 4.67 3.96 6.58
N GLU A 49 3.44 3.56 6.23
CA GLU A 49 2.46 3.04 7.20
C GLU A 49 2.96 1.75 7.87
N VAL A 50 3.66 0.87 7.14
CA VAL A 50 4.31 -0.32 7.72
C VAL A 50 5.40 0.05 8.73
N VAL A 51 6.19 1.09 8.45
CA VAL A 51 7.20 1.59 9.41
C VAL A 51 6.52 2.12 10.68
N ASP A 52 5.44 2.89 10.55
CA ASP A 52 4.70 3.43 11.69
C ASP A 52 4.03 2.32 12.53
N ILE A 53 3.58 1.23 11.88
CA ILE A 53 3.09 0.03 12.56
C ILE A 53 4.21 -0.62 13.36
N ASN A 54 5.40 -0.80 12.78
CA ASN A 54 6.56 -1.39 13.46
C ASN A 54 7.08 -0.56 14.64
N ASP A 55 6.97 0.77 14.57
CA ASP A 55 7.36 1.65 15.66
C ASP A 55 6.37 1.54 16.84
N ARG A 56 5.05 1.58 16.57
CA ARG A 56 4.01 1.30 17.58
C ARG A 56 4.19 -0.07 18.22
N TRP A 57 4.35 -1.08 17.37
CA TRP A 57 5.21 -2.24 17.58
C TRP A 57 6.00 -2.39 18.88
N ALA A 58 7.24 -1.97 18.69
CA ALA A 58 8.28 -1.95 19.68
C ALA A 58 7.83 -1.17 20.93
N LYS A 59 7.20 -0.01 20.76
CA LYS A 59 6.79 0.84 21.88
C LYS A 59 5.79 0.15 22.80
N ASP A 60 4.73 -0.44 22.24
CA ASP A 60 3.71 -1.15 23.01
C ASP A 60 4.27 -2.38 23.71
N THR A 61 5.19 -3.09 23.05
CA THR A 61 5.85 -4.26 23.63
C THR A 61 6.74 -3.88 24.81
N LEU A 62 7.52 -2.81 24.68
CA LEU A 62 8.35 -2.29 25.76
C LEU A 62 7.48 -1.77 26.93
N ALA A 63 6.35 -1.12 26.64
CA ALA A 63 5.40 -0.69 27.66
C ALA A 63 4.84 -1.88 28.45
N ARG A 64 4.34 -2.92 27.78
CA ARG A 64 3.85 -4.15 28.45
C ARG A 64 4.93 -4.81 29.32
N ALA A 65 6.16 -4.88 28.82
CA ALA A 65 7.27 -5.45 29.58
C ALA A 65 7.60 -4.63 30.83
N LYS A 66 7.53 -3.31 30.73
CA LYS A 66 7.72 -2.39 31.85
C LYS A 66 6.63 -2.56 32.91
N ASP A 67 5.36 -2.65 32.50
CA ASP A 67 4.23 -2.81 33.42
C ASP A 67 4.37 -4.08 34.27
N VAL A 68 4.77 -5.20 33.64
CA VAL A 68 5.04 -6.46 34.35
C VAL A 68 6.21 -6.33 35.33
N ALA A 69 7.25 -5.56 34.97
CA ALA A 69 8.43 -5.38 35.81
C ALA A 69 8.18 -4.49 37.04
N GLU A 70 7.21 -3.58 36.98
CA GLU A 70 6.87 -2.66 38.08
C GLU A 70 5.86 -3.26 39.08
N GLU A 71 5.24 -4.39 38.76
CA GLU A 71 4.24 -5.02 39.61
C GLU A 71 4.84 -5.64 40.89
N LYS A 72 4.24 -5.35 42.05
CA LYS A 72 4.74 -5.88 43.33
C LYS A 72 4.42 -7.38 43.46
N PRO A 73 5.40 -8.21 43.85
CA PRO A 73 5.22 -9.66 43.94
C PRO A 73 4.32 -10.03 45.11
N SER A 74 3.18 -10.64 44.79
CA SER A 74 2.35 -11.45 45.69
C SER A 74 1.89 -12.70 44.93
N PRO A 75 1.53 -13.82 45.59
CA PRO A 75 1.05 -15.01 44.90
C PRO A 75 -0.17 -14.74 43.99
N GLU A 76 -1.08 -13.87 44.42
CA GLU A 76 -2.26 -13.45 43.65
C GLU A 76 -1.88 -12.55 42.46
N ASN A 77 -0.97 -11.59 42.68
CA ASN A 77 -0.49 -10.70 41.62
C ASN A 77 0.28 -11.48 40.55
N MET A 78 1.11 -12.45 40.93
CA MET A 78 1.95 -13.17 39.97
C MET A 78 1.12 -13.99 38.96
N VAL A 79 0.05 -14.66 39.40
CA VAL A 79 -0.87 -15.38 38.51
C VAL A 79 -1.63 -14.40 37.61
N LYS A 80 -2.11 -13.29 38.18
CA LYS A 80 -2.85 -12.27 37.46
C LYS A 80 -2.00 -11.56 36.40
N THR A 81 -0.81 -11.07 36.76
CA THR A 81 0.11 -10.38 35.84
C THR A 81 0.50 -11.29 34.67
N MET A 82 0.70 -12.60 34.88
CA MET A 82 0.93 -13.54 33.78
C MET A 82 -0.28 -13.66 32.84
N GLN A 83 -1.50 -13.75 33.38
CA GLN A 83 -2.73 -13.82 32.57
C GLN A 83 -3.00 -12.51 31.80
N ASP A 84 -2.85 -11.36 32.46
CA ASP A 84 -3.04 -10.05 31.85
C ASP A 84 -1.97 -9.79 30.78
N TYR A 85 -0.71 -10.19 31.02
CA TYR A 85 0.35 -10.12 30.02
C TYR A 85 0.09 -11.02 28.80
N ALA A 86 -0.34 -12.26 29.01
CA ALA A 86 -0.67 -13.18 27.92
C ALA A 86 -1.84 -12.65 27.07
N SER A 87 -2.90 -12.15 27.73
CA SER A 87 -4.09 -11.62 27.07
C SER A 87 -3.75 -10.36 26.26
N SER A 88 -3.03 -9.41 26.86
CA SER A 88 -2.60 -8.19 26.17
C SER A 88 -1.62 -8.46 25.02
N SER A 89 -0.75 -9.46 25.15
CA SER A 89 0.14 -9.89 24.07
C SER A 89 -0.63 -10.49 22.89
N TRP A 90 -1.69 -11.25 23.17
CA TRP A 90 -2.57 -11.82 22.14
C TRP A 90 -3.36 -10.73 21.40
N GLU A 91 -4.00 -9.82 22.14
CA GLU A 91 -4.74 -8.69 21.57
C GLU A 91 -3.84 -7.79 20.72
N ALA A 92 -2.65 -7.47 21.21
CA ALA A 92 -1.67 -6.69 20.46
C ALA A 92 -1.30 -7.40 19.14
N SER A 93 -1.00 -8.70 19.20
CA SER A 93 -0.65 -9.47 17.99
C SER A 93 -1.78 -9.48 16.95
N ALA A 94 -3.03 -9.62 17.39
CA ALA A 94 -4.20 -9.54 16.51
C ALA A 94 -4.36 -8.15 15.88
N GLN A 95 -4.15 -7.07 16.66
CA GLN A 95 -4.19 -5.70 16.16
C GLN A 95 -3.07 -5.41 15.15
N TYR A 96 -1.86 -5.97 15.34
CA TYR A 96 -0.79 -5.88 14.35
C TYR A 96 -1.19 -6.51 13.02
N LEU A 97 -1.68 -7.75 13.05
CA LEU A 97 -2.12 -8.45 11.85
C LEU A 97 -3.24 -7.69 11.11
N ALA A 98 -4.21 -7.16 11.85
CA ALA A 98 -5.28 -6.35 11.30
C ALA A 98 -4.73 -5.07 10.63
N SER A 99 -3.75 -4.41 11.25
CA SER A 99 -3.14 -3.19 10.72
C SER A 99 -2.42 -3.46 9.39
N TYR A 100 -1.63 -4.53 9.27
CA TYR A 100 -1.00 -4.91 8.00
C TYR A 100 -2.02 -5.21 6.89
N THR A 101 -3.09 -5.91 7.25
CA THR A 101 -4.15 -6.25 6.31
C THR A 101 -4.83 -5.00 5.76
N GLU A 102 -5.06 -4.00 6.62
CA GLU A 102 -5.66 -2.73 6.20
C GLU A 102 -4.75 -1.93 5.26
N VAL A 103 -3.44 -1.85 5.55
CA VAL A 103 -2.46 -1.20 4.65
C VAL A 103 -2.47 -1.86 3.27
N ALA A 104 -2.44 -3.20 3.24
CA ALA A 104 -2.47 -3.96 2.00
C ALA A 104 -3.77 -3.71 1.21
N ARG A 105 -4.92 -3.71 1.90
CA ARG A 105 -6.23 -3.44 1.30
C ARG A 105 -6.31 -2.02 0.74
N LYS A 106 -5.81 -1.03 1.47
CA LYS A 106 -5.76 0.36 1.05
C LYS A 106 -4.90 0.52 -0.22
N ALA A 107 -3.68 -0.01 -0.21
CA ALA A 107 -2.79 0.04 -1.36
C ALA A 107 -3.40 -0.63 -2.60
N GLN A 108 -4.08 -1.76 -2.43
CA GLN A 108 -4.82 -2.43 -3.51
C GLN A 108 -5.95 -1.55 -4.07
N MET A 109 -6.73 -0.93 -3.20
CA MET A 109 -7.83 -0.05 -3.59
C MET A 109 -7.30 1.17 -4.37
N ASP A 110 -6.27 1.84 -3.84
CA ASP A 110 -5.65 3.01 -4.48
C ASP A 110 -5.04 2.63 -5.85
N ALA A 111 -4.48 1.42 -5.99
CA ALA A 111 -3.98 0.91 -7.26
C ALA A 111 -5.09 0.63 -8.28
N VAL A 112 -6.24 0.11 -7.84
CA VAL A 112 -7.42 -0.08 -8.70
C VAL A 112 -7.96 1.27 -9.17
N GLU A 113 -8.07 2.25 -8.27
CA GLU A 113 -8.50 3.60 -8.63
C GLU A 113 -7.56 4.26 -9.64
N LEU A 114 -6.24 4.09 -9.48
CA LEU A 114 -5.25 4.55 -10.45
C LEU A 114 -5.43 3.89 -11.83
N ALA A 115 -5.66 2.57 -11.88
CA ALA A 115 -5.87 1.85 -13.13
C ALA A 115 -7.14 2.32 -13.86
N ILE A 116 -8.23 2.54 -13.12
CA ILE A 116 -9.47 3.11 -13.68
C ILE A 116 -9.22 4.53 -14.19
N GLY A 117 -8.49 5.35 -13.44
CA GLY A 117 -8.14 6.71 -13.85
C GLY A 117 -7.24 6.78 -15.09
N ALA A 118 -6.29 5.84 -15.22
CA ALA A 118 -5.35 5.80 -16.34
C ALA A 118 -6.01 5.37 -17.67
N SER A 119 -7.09 4.59 -17.61
CA SER A 119 -7.83 4.10 -18.79
C SER A 119 -8.83 5.10 -19.38
N LYS A 120 -9.19 6.16 -18.65
CA LYS A 120 -9.96 7.31 -19.14
C LYS A 120 -9.05 8.29 -19.86
#